data_AF-A0A443YYH2-F1
#
_entry.id   AF-A0A443YYH2-F1
#
_cell.length_a   1.000
_cell.length_b   1.000
_cell.length_c   1.000
_cell.angle_alpha   90.00
_cell.angle_beta   90.00
_cell.angle_gamma   90.00
#
_symmetry.space_group_name_H-M   'P 1'
#
loop_
_entity.id
_entity.type
_entity.pdbx_description
1 polymer ?
#
loop_
_entity_poly.entity_id
_entity_poly.type
_entity_poly.pdbx_seq_one_letter_code
_entity_poly.pdbx_strand_id
1 'polypeptide(L)'
;MKLFTNRPIASLLVFSCCLTTPALASDVLVSADFNVGQGFNYLVDDQCYVLTPNHVMGTATSANVMLPTRQYHTADVTHVFDVDMAILKADIPAAQCNRNTFLQVSDLNKLLEVYQNGVLKTRLADGSVLQTKIVISAVDDSEFLAIKPERADEPFKQGYSGSILFVAEQAAGVLLEVDDAGGIVYRADALTAMLNKHFDISSNEEASENTTDKAADGDAETTTSSHLAGRLATNQIKDYSVKMQENSPVEFVLTELDSDSVKFAIQILDKRENELFEDSFWSNRAYSFAFTPPRTDEFTVRVIGLQDFGKFDIKMNDFSFDAELRGAGNQLEIPGNIRVKIAPNAVAEYPFNGEANSPAEFTLNEVAGSSFKYALHIIDSAGNELYKDSFWSNRNYTYAFTPQQNDAYTVRLIGLQGYGQTDINVSQWNTNTALTGAQNVVAAGDIVTNKIADNAVAEYRMMMTANAPIDFKLESQSLSTKFRLEVIDETGEVRYSDSFWSGNNSRFVFTPLSSDVHIIRITGLQRHGTFYFKLFDYD
;
A
#
# COMPACT_ATOMS: atom_id res chain seq x y z
N MET A 1 -68.53 82.71 -28.13
CA MET A 1 -67.07 82.79 -28.35
C MET A 1 -66.39 82.68 -26.99
N LYS A 2 -65.41 81.75 -26.87
CA LYS A 2 -64.53 81.43 -25.71
C LYS A 2 -65.10 80.60 -24.54
N LEU A 3 -64.99 79.28 -24.76
CA LEU A 3 -64.29 78.25 -23.96
C LEU A 3 -64.29 78.34 -22.41
N PHE A 4 -64.96 77.36 -21.82
CA PHE A 4 -64.77 76.85 -20.46
C PHE A 4 -63.53 75.94 -20.38
N THR A 5 -62.71 76.12 -19.36
CA THR A 5 -61.64 75.22 -18.94
C THR A 5 -62.15 74.27 -17.85
N ASN A 6 -62.23 72.97 -18.14
CA ASN A 6 -62.35 71.91 -17.15
C ASN A 6 -61.17 70.95 -17.31
N ARG A 7 -60.38 70.79 -16.26
CA ARG A 7 -59.35 69.75 -16.12
C ARG A 7 -59.98 68.51 -15.49
N PRO A 8 -59.85 67.32 -16.08
CA PRO A 8 -59.97 66.08 -15.33
C PRO A 8 -58.60 65.59 -14.85
N ILE A 9 -58.60 65.11 -13.61
CA ILE A 9 -57.52 64.44 -12.88
C ILE A 9 -57.27 63.08 -13.55
N ALA A 10 -56.05 62.86 -14.03
CA ALA A 10 -55.62 61.55 -14.51
C ALA A 10 -55.24 60.68 -13.30
N SER A 11 -56.11 59.73 -12.93
CA SER A 11 -55.80 58.63 -12.02
C SER A 11 -54.76 57.71 -12.66
N LEU A 12 -53.55 57.71 -12.11
CA LEU A 12 -52.49 56.76 -12.43
C LEU A 12 -52.79 55.44 -11.70
N LEU A 13 -53.37 54.47 -12.41
CA LEU A 13 -53.53 53.09 -11.94
C LEU A 13 -52.16 52.40 -12.02
N VAL A 14 -51.45 52.34 -10.89
CA VAL A 14 -50.24 51.52 -10.73
C VAL A 14 -50.70 50.06 -10.60
N PHE A 15 -50.64 49.33 -11.71
CA PHE A 15 -50.81 47.88 -11.72
C PHE A 15 -49.55 47.26 -11.10
N SER A 16 -49.55 47.11 -9.78
CA SER A 16 -48.51 46.39 -9.05
C SER A 16 -48.65 44.90 -9.37
N CYS A 17 -47.99 44.47 -10.45
CA CYS A 17 -47.85 43.07 -10.78
C CYS A 17 -46.91 42.45 -9.75
N CYS A 18 -47.47 41.81 -8.71
CA CYS A 18 -46.72 40.89 -7.87
C CYS A 18 -46.30 39.70 -8.73
N LEU A 19 -45.14 39.82 -9.38
CA LEU A 19 -44.40 38.66 -9.89
C LEU A 19 -43.90 37.91 -8.67
N THR A 20 -44.68 36.94 -8.20
CA THR A 20 -44.18 35.89 -7.30
C THR A 20 -43.21 35.05 -8.12
N THR A 21 -41.91 35.25 -7.91
CA THR A 21 -40.92 34.28 -8.37
C THR A 21 -41.20 32.97 -7.61
N PRO A 22 -41.30 31.81 -8.29
CA PRO A 22 -41.38 30.55 -7.59
C PRO A 22 -40.07 30.37 -6.82
N ALA A 23 -40.15 30.45 -5.50
CA ALA A 23 -39.03 30.16 -4.62
C ALA A 23 -38.76 28.64 -4.69
N LEU A 24 -37.75 28.25 -5.46
CA LEU A 24 -37.27 26.87 -5.53
C LEU A 24 -36.69 26.50 -4.16
N ALA A 25 -37.16 25.39 -3.58
CA ALA A 25 -36.78 24.84 -2.28
C ALA A 25 -36.47 23.34 -2.44
N SER A 26 -36.07 22.63 -1.39
CA SER A 26 -36.18 21.15 -1.36
C SER A 26 -37.56 20.73 -1.87
N ASP A 27 -37.65 19.85 -2.89
CA ASP A 27 -38.93 19.57 -3.53
C ASP A 27 -39.81 18.67 -2.65
N VAL A 28 -39.22 17.78 -1.86
CA VAL A 28 -39.98 16.78 -1.11
C VAL A 28 -39.45 16.55 0.31
N LEU A 29 -40.37 16.20 1.21
CA LEU A 29 -40.04 15.60 2.51
C LEU A 29 -40.06 14.08 2.33
N VAL A 30 -38.99 13.40 2.74
CA VAL A 30 -38.84 11.94 2.66
C VAL A 30 -39.00 11.36 4.05
N SER A 31 -39.81 10.32 4.20
CA SER A 31 -40.01 9.62 5.46
C SER A 31 -39.95 8.11 5.23
N ALA A 32 -38.96 7.46 5.83
CA ALA A 32 -38.69 6.04 5.70
C ALA A 32 -38.48 5.43 7.09
N ASP A 33 -39.31 4.45 7.46
CA ASP A 33 -39.40 3.91 8.83
C ASP A 33 -39.53 5.00 9.91
N PHE A 34 -38.47 5.22 10.69
CA PHE A 34 -38.38 6.22 11.76
C PHE A 34 -37.53 7.43 11.38
N ASN A 35 -37.00 7.45 10.16
CA ASN A 35 -36.15 8.50 9.65
C ASN A 35 -36.96 9.50 8.82
N VAL A 36 -36.64 10.77 9.00
CA VAL A 36 -37.19 11.87 8.20
C VAL A 36 -36.01 12.63 7.62
N GLY A 37 -36.12 12.99 6.36
CA GLY A 37 -35.16 13.80 5.64
C GLY A 37 -35.82 14.52 4.48
N GLN A 38 -35.03 14.96 3.54
CA GLN A 38 -35.42 15.80 2.42
C GLN A 38 -34.98 15.14 1.13
N GLY A 39 -35.55 15.59 0.02
CA GLY A 39 -35.10 15.17 -1.29
C GLY A 39 -35.55 16.11 -2.38
N PHE A 40 -35.15 15.80 -3.60
CA PHE A 40 -35.57 16.55 -4.78
C PHE A 40 -36.07 15.63 -5.87
N ASN A 41 -37.00 16.13 -6.68
CA ASN A 41 -37.59 15.36 -7.76
C ASN A 41 -36.69 15.40 -9.00
N TYR A 42 -36.66 14.30 -9.75
CA TYR A 42 -35.85 14.16 -10.96
C TYR A 42 -36.62 13.38 -12.03
N LEU A 43 -36.86 14.00 -13.18
CA LEU A 43 -37.68 13.42 -14.24
C LEU A 43 -36.80 12.90 -15.37
N VAL A 44 -36.92 11.60 -15.67
CA VAL A 44 -36.25 10.93 -16.79
C VAL A 44 -37.29 10.10 -17.54
N ASP A 45 -37.45 10.30 -18.85
CA ASP A 45 -38.36 9.53 -19.72
C ASP A 45 -39.78 9.36 -19.16
N ASP A 46 -40.42 10.45 -18.72
CA ASP A 46 -41.74 10.48 -18.06
C ASP A 46 -41.85 9.70 -16.74
N GLN A 47 -40.74 9.17 -16.21
CA GLN A 47 -40.67 8.54 -14.89
C GLN A 47 -40.07 9.51 -13.87
N CYS A 48 -40.80 9.74 -12.77
CA CYS A 48 -40.32 10.54 -11.66
C CYS A 48 -39.46 9.70 -10.72
N TYR A 49 -38.31 10.25 -10.35
CA TYR A 49 -37.43 9.76 -9.32
C TYR A 49 -37.30 10.81 -8.20
N VAL A 50 -36.99 10.35 -7.00
CA VAL A 50 -36.64 11.19 -5.86
C VAL A 50 -35.20 10.87 -5.48
N LEU A 51 -34.39 11.91 -5.31
CA LEU A 51 -33.04 11.78 -4.78
C LEU A 51 -33.00 12.26 -3.34
N THR A 52 -32.36 11.49 -2.49
CA THR A 52 -32.21 11.76 -1.06
C THR A 52 -30.91 11.11 -0.55
N PRO A 53 -30.32 11.59 0.56
CA PRO A 53 -29.20 10.88 1.16
C PRO A 53 -29.58 9.46 1.58
N ASN A 54 -28.68 8.49 1.38
CA ASN A 54 -28.99 7.08 1.61
C ASN A 54 -29.32 6.79 3.08
N HIS A 55 -28.64 7.43 4.04
CA HIS A 55 -28.96 7.28 5.45
C HIS A 55 -30.39 7.73 5.82
N VAL A 56 -31.05 8.59 5.03
CA VAL A 56 -32.46 8.95 5.24
C VAL A 56 -33.36 7.73 5.07
N MET A 57 -32.98 6.78 4.20
CA MET A 57 -33.70 5.52 4.02
C MET A 57 -33.47 4.53 5.16
N GLY A 58 -32.35 4.64 5.89
CA GLY A 58 -31.95 3.66 6.90
C GLY A 58 -31.91 2.26 6.30
N THR A 59 -32.78 1.35 6.78
CA THR A 59 -32.94 -0.01 6.26
C THR A 59 -34.16 -0.21 5.37
N ALA A 60 -34.96 0.84 5.15
CA ALA A 60 -36.19 0.75 4.38
C ALA A 60 -35.90 0.65 2.88
N THR A 61 -36.66 -0.19 2.18
CA THR A 61 -36.62 -0.28 0.71
C THR A 61 -37.64 0.63 0.03
N SER A 62 -38.51 1.29 0.81
CA SER A 62 -39.56 2.19 0.34
C SER A 62 -39.74 3.37 1.29
N ALA A 63 -40.09 4.55 0.77
CA ALA A 63 -40.36 5.75 1.55
C ALA A 63 -41.72 6.38 1.19
N ASN A 64 -42.28 7.11 2.14
CA ASN A 64 -43.34 8.08 1.88
C ASN A 64 -42.71 9.42 1.50
N VAL A 65 -43.19 10.01 0.41
CA VAL A 65 -42.70 11.26 -0.14
C VAL A 65 -43.83 12.29 -0.12
N MET A 66 -43.62 13.43 0.55
CA MET A 66 -44.59 14.52 0.58
C MET A 66 -44.16 15.67 -0.34
N LEU A 67 -44.99 15.96 -1.34
CA LEU A 67 -44.84 17.08 -2.26
C LEU A 67 -45.13 18.44 -1.61
N PRO A 68 -44.80 19.57 -2.26
CA PRO A 68 -45.13 20.91 -1.76
C PRO A 68 -46.65 21.14 -1.62
N THR A 69 -47.45 20.42 -2.39
CA THR A 69 -48.92 20.41 -2.35
C THR A 69 -49.49 19.62 -1.16
N ARG A 70 -48.64 19.06 -0.29
CA ARG A 70 -48.98 18.13 0.80
C ARG A 70 -49.63 16.82 0.32
N GLN A 71 -49.43 16.49 -0.95
CA GLN A 71 -49.78 15.19 -1.50
C GLN A 71 -48.69 14.18 -1.14
N TYR A 72 -49.10 12.99 -0.73
CA TYR A 72 -48.22 11.91 -0.35
C TYR A 72 -48.16 10.85 -1.45
N HIS A 73 -46.96 10.36 -1.68
CA HIS A 73 -46.58 9.43 -2.73
C HIS A 73 -45.68 8.34 -2.14
N THR A 74 -45.63 7.19 -2.79
CA THR A 74 -44.68 6.13 -2.43
C THR A 74 -43.50 6.14 -3.38
N ALA A 75 -42.31 5.82 -2.87
CA ALA A 75 -41.11 5.72 -3.68
C ALA A 75 -40.23 4.56 -3.22
N ASP A 76 -39.78 3.72 -4.16
CA ASP A 76 -38.98 2.53 -3.90
C ASP A 76 -37.52 2.76 -4.29
N VAL A 77 -36.58 2.30 -3.45
CA VAL A 77 -35.15 2.42 -3.74
C VAL A 77 -34.80 1.61 -4.98
N THR A 78 -34.23 2.26 -6.00
CA THR A 78 -33.76 1.61 -7.22
C THR A 78 -32.24 1.57 -7.32
N HIS A 79 -31.55 2.50 -6.65
CA HIS A 79 -30.10 2.57 -6.66
C HIS A 79 -29.57 3.30 -5.43
N VAL A 80 -28.38 2.92 -4.98
CA VAL A 80 -27.62 3.58 -3.92
C VAL A 80 -26.22 3.84 -4.46
N PHE A 81 -25.76 5.08 -4.30
CA PHE A 81 -24.42 5.52 -4.66
C PHE A 81 -23.48 5.49 -3.44
N ASP A 82 -22.18 5.38 -3.71
CA ASP A 82 -21.13 5.35 -2.67
C ASP A 82 -21.01 6.67 -1.88
N VAL A 83 -21.56 7.77 -2.40
CA VAL A 83 -21.53 9.12 -1.81
C VAL A 83 -22.70 9.40 -0.85
N ASP A 84 -23.26 8.37 -0.24
CA ASP A 84 -24.44 8.47 0.65
C ASP A 84 -25.64 9.15 -0.04
N MET A 85 -25.90 8.77 -1.29
CA MET A 85 -27.07 9.22 -2.06
C MET A 85 -27.85 8.02 -2.57
N ALA A 86 -29.18 8.13 -2.62
CA ALA A 86 -30.06 7.09 -3.15
C ALA A 86 -31.00 7.66 -4.23
N ILE A 87 -31.34 6.82 -5.19
CA ILE A 87 -32.39 7.06 -6.19
C ILE A 87 -33.59 6.22 -5.81
N LEU A 88 -34.74 6.88 -5.70
CA LEU A 88 -36.01 6.24 -5.47
C LEU A 88 -36.92 6.44 -6.66
N LYS A 89 -37.51 5.37 -7.20
CA LYS A 89 -38.56 5.47 -8.21
C LYS A 89 -39.89 5.79 -7.53
N ALA A 90 -40.47 6.95 -7.83
CA ALA A 90 -41.67 7.44 -7.17
C ALA A 90 -42.94 7.28 -8.02
N ASP A 91 -44.08 7.09 -7.37
CA ASP A 91 -45.42 7.07 -7.98
C ASP A 91 -45.99 8.49 -8.24
N ILE A 92 -45.12 9.49 -8.31
CA ILE A 92 -45.46 10.89 -8.59
C ILE A 92 -45.75 11.04 -10.09
N PRO A 93 -46.94 11.54 -10.49
CA PRO A 93 -47.24 11.81 -11.89
C PRO A 93 -46.22 12.78 -12.52
N ALA A 94 -45.80 12.53 -13.77
CA ALA A 94 -44.82 13.38 -14.47
C ALA A 94 -45.19 14.88 -14.46
N ALA A 95 -46.49 15.22 -14.52
CA ALA A 95 -46.97 16.60 -14.43
C ALA A 95 -46.74 17.28 -13.07
N GLN A 96 -46.51 16.50 -12.01
CA GLN A 96 -46.22 16.95 -10.64
C GLN A 96 -44.74 16.79 -10.27
N CYS A 97 -43.97 16.07 -11.10
CA CYS A 97 -42.52 15.96 -11.00
C CYS A 97 -41.91 17.25 -11.56
N ASN A 98 -41.51 18.17 -10.70
CA ASN A 98 -40.98 19.47 -11.12
C ASN A 98 -39.72 19.27 -11.99
N ARG A 99 -39.69 19.89 -13.18
CA ARG A 99 -38.67 19.65 -14.21
C ARG A 99 -37.30 20.13 -13.75
N ASN A 100 -36.36 19.20 -13.51
CA ASN A 100 -34.88 19.28 -13.51
C ASN A 100 -34.22 20.65 -13.20
N THR A 101 -34.87 21.54 -12.43
CA THR A 101 -34.38 22.90 -12.13
C THR A 101 -33.15 22.87 -11.24
N PHE A 102 -32.93 21.76 -10.54
CA PHE A 102 -31.71 21.50 -9.77
C PHE A 102 -30.46 21.45 -10.67
N LEU A 103 -30.55 20.95 -11.91
CA LEU A 103 -29.39 20.75 -12.79
C LEU A 103 -29.01 21.99 -13.64
N GLN A 104 -29.70 23.12 -13.48
CA GLN A 104 -29.38 24.35 -14.22
C GLN A 104 -28.34 25.20 -13.50
N VAL A 105 -27.20 24.61 -13.16
CA VAL A 105 -26.13 25.31 -12.45
C VAL A 105 -25.18 25.90 -13.48
N SER A 106 -25.09 27.23 -13.55
CA SER A 106 -23.96 27.87 -14.23
C SER A 106 -22.69 27.65 -13.43
N ASP A 107 -21.56 27.42 -14.10
CA ASP A 107 -20.19 27.24 -13.55
C ASP A 107 -20.07 27.49 -12.03
N LEU A 108 -20.29 26.43 -11.24
CA LEU A 108 -20.40 26.50 -9.78
C LEU A 108 -19.11 27.05 -9.15
N ASN A 109 -17.95 26.74 -9.74
CA ASN A 109 -16.67 27.25 -9.27
C ASN A 109 -16.62 28.79 -9.32
N LYS A 110 -17.01 29.39 -10.45
CA LYS A 110 -17.10 30.86 -10.57
C LYS A 110 -18.09 31.48 -9.58
N LEU A 111 -19.19 30.78 -9.28
CA LEU A 111 -20.17 31.25 -8.31
C LEU A 111 -19.59 31.27 -6.89
N LEU A 112 -18.87 30.22 -6.50
CA LEU A 112 -18.27 30.05 -5.19
C LEU A 112 -17.02 30.93 -4.98
N GLU A 113 -16.34 31.34 -6.05
CA GLU A 113 -15.29 32.38 -5.98
C GLU A 113 -15.83 33.73 -5.48
N VAL A 114 -17.07 34.07 -5.82
CA VAL A 114 -17.68 35.37 -5.53
C VAL A 114 -18.51 35.35 -4.26
N TYR A 115 -19.23 34.26 -3.99
CA TYR A 115 -20.20 34.18 -2.89
C TYR A 115 -19.81 33.11 -1.86
N GLN A 116 -19.63 33.55 -0.62
CA GLN A 116 -19.35 32.68 0.54
C GLN A 116 -20.56 32.51 1.48
N ASN A 117 -21.72 33.02 1.07
CA ASN A 117 -22.96 32.90 1.84
C ASN A 117 -24.04 32.24 0.99
N GLY A 118 -24.96 31.55 1.64
CA GLY A 118 -26.04 30.84 0.97
C GLY A 118 -27.28 30.69 1.85
N VAL A 119 -28.27 30.00 1.30
CA VAL A 119 -29.49 29.65 2.00
C VAL A 119 -29.75 28.17 1.81
N LEU A 120 -29.81 27.43 2.91
CA LEU A 120 -30.29 26.07 2.92
C LEU A 120 -31.82 26.09 2.98
N LYS A 121 -32.49 25.43 2.04
CA LYS A 121 -33.95 25.40 1.95
C LYS A 121 -34.49 24.02 2.32
N THR A 122 -35.19 23.95 3.46
CA THR A 122 -35.72 22.71 4.06
C THR A 122 -37.24 22.72 4.06
N ARG A 123 -37.89 21.61 3.71
CA ARG A 123 -39.35 21.48 3.77
C ARG A 123 -39.79 21.02 5.16
N LEU A 124 -40.76 21.72 5.74
CA LEU A 124 -41.38 21.36 7.02
C LEU A 124 -42.58 20.43 6.81
N ALA A 125 -43.00 19.75 7.89
CA ALA A 125 -44.13 18.81 7.87
C ALA A 125 -45.47 19.47 7.49
N ASP A 126 -45.61 20.79 7.65
CA ASP A 126 -46.76 21.57 7.20
C ASP A 126 -46.63 22.01 5.72
N GLY A 127 -45.62 21.54 4.99
CA GLY A 127 -45.35 21.89 3.59
C GLY A 127 -44.73 23.27 3.38
N SER A 128 -44.52 24.07 4.43
CA SER A 128 -43.78 25.34 4.33
C SER A 128 -42.28 25.10 4.12
N VAL A 129 -41.57 26.13 3.68
CA VAL A 129 -40.12 26.09 3.44
C VAL A 129 -39.42 26.92 4.52
N LEU A 130 -38.57 26.28 5.30
CA LEU A 130 -37.64 26.95 6.18
C LEU A 130 -36.39 27.34 5.38
N GLN A 131 -35.95 28.58 5.54
CA GLN A 131 -34.73 29.11 4.94
C GLN A 131 -33.72 29.37 6.05
N THR A 132 -32.66 28.56 6.12
CA THR A 132 -31.56 28.76 7.06
C THR A 132 -30.42 29.45 6.33
N LYS A 133 -30.02 30.63 6.81
CA LYS A 133 -28.86 31.34 6.27
C LYS A 133 -27.58 30.62 6.69
N ILE A 134 -26.65 30.48 5.75
CA ILE A 134 -25.40 29.76 5.99
C ILE A 134 -24.21 30.57 5.49
N VAL A 135 -23.04 30.21 6.03
CA VAL A 135 -21.72 30.60 5.53
C VAL A 135 -21.03 29.35 4.99
N ILE A 136 -20.45 29.45 3.80
CA ILE A 136 -19.58 28.41 3.24
C ILE A 136 -18.23 28.56 3.92
N SER A 137 -17.85 27.53 4.66
CA SER A 137 -16.64 27.51 5.50
C SER A 137 -15.46 26.83 4.80
N ALA A 138 -15.72 25.93 3.85
CA ALA A 138 -14.71 25.36 2.97
C ALA A 138 -15.34 24.93 1.65
N VAL A 139 -14.57 25.03 0.57
CA VAL A 139 -14.90 24.55 -0.77
C VAL A 139 -13.91 23.45 -1.13
N ASP A 140 -14.42 22.27 -1.49
CA ASP A 140 -13.66 21.26 -2.23
C ASP A 140 -13.95 21.49 -3.73
N ASP A 141 -12.92 21.67 -4.54
CA ASP A 141 -13.04 22.04 -5.96
C ASP A 141 -13.68 20.94 -6.83
N SER A 142 -13.94 19.75 -6.26
CA SER A 142 -14.45 18.59 -6.99
C SER A 142 -15.80 18.07 -6.51
N GLU A 143 -16.04 17.93 -5.19
CA GLU A 143 -17.19 17.12 -4.73
C GLU A 143 -18.05 17.73 -3.61
N PHE A 144 -17.49 18.50 -2.66
CA PHE A 144 -18.21 18.90 -1.44
C PHE A 144 -18.07 20.39 -1.07
N LEU A 145 -19.04 20.89 -0.30
CA LEU A 145 -18.97 22.18 0.38
C LEU A 145 -19.21 21.95 1.88
N ALA A 146 -18.40 22.57 2.73
CA ALA A 146 -18.65 22.60 4.17
C ALA A 146 -19.36 23.90 4.53
N ILE A 147 -20.54 23.80 5.13
CA ILE A 147 -21.37 24.96 5.50
C ILE A 147 -21.57 25.04 7.01
N LYS A 148 -21.84 26.24 7.51
CA LYS A 148 -22.25 26.49 8.90
C LYS A 148 -23.45 27.42 8.91
N PRO A 149 -24.37 27.30 9.89
CA PRO A 149 -25.41 28.30 10.05
C PRO A 149 -24.78 29.67 10.32
N GLU A 150 -25.29 30.72 9.69
CA GLU A 150 -24.81 32.10 9.89
C GLU A 150 -25.00 32.53 11.35
N ARG A 151 -26.01 31.97 12.02
CA ARG A 151 -26.31 32.23 13.42
C ARG A 151 -26.28 30.94 14.24
N ALA A 152 -25.57 30.98 15.36
CA ALA A 152 -25.41 29.84 16.26
C ALA A 152 -26.71 29.39 16.96
N ASP A 153 -27.74 30.25 17.04
CA ASP A 153 -29.06 29.93 17.61
C ASP A 153 -30.00 29.24 16.61
N GLU A 154 -29.56 29.06 15.37
CA GLU A 154 -30.27 28.33 14.31
C GLU A 154 -29.44 27.13 13.80
N PRO A 155 -29.06 26.17 14.68
CA PRO A 155 -28.27 25.01 14.26
C PRO A 155 -29.06 24.16 13.26
N PHE A 156 -28.33 23.44 12.41
CA PHE A 156 -28.95 22.40 11.60
C PHE A 156 -29.52 21.31 12.50
N LYS A 157 -30.64 20.72 12.09
CA LYS A 157 -31.38 19.74 12.89
C LYS A 157 -31.51 18.43 12.13
N GLN A 158 -31.69 17.35 12.86
CA GLN A 158 -32.12 16.08 12.28
C GLN A 158 -33.37 16.31 11.41
N GLY A 159 -33.38 15.73 10.21
CA GLY A 159 -34.39 15.98 9.19
C GLY A 159 -34.03 17.03 8.14
N TYR A 160 -32.87 17.67 8.26
CA TYR A 160 -32.39 18.62 7.23
C TYR A 160 -31.59 17.92 6.12
N SER A 161 -31.03 16.74 6.35
CA SER A 161 -30.35 15.94 5.32
C SER A 161 -31.22 15.80 4.07
N GLY A 162 -30.64 16.09 2.92
CA GLY A 162 -31.26 16.19 1.60
C GLY A 162 -31.74 17.61 1.23
N SER A 163 -31.62 18.59 2.13
CA SER A 163 -31.99 19.98 1.85
C SER A 163 -31.10 20.55 0.75
N ILE A 164 -31.67 21.37 -0.12
CA ILE A 164 -30.92 21.99 -1.21
C ILE A 164 -30.28 23.28 -0.72
N LEU A 165 -28.97 23.40 -0.93
CA LEU A 165 -28.22 24.63 -0.74
C LEU A 165 -28.38 25.53 -1.96
N PHE A 166 -28.73 26.80 -1.73
CA PHE A 166 -28.73 27.83 -2.76
C PHE A 166 -27.67 28.90 -2.49
N VAL A 167 -26.91 29.24 -3.53
CA VAL A 167 -25.93 30.35 -3.54
C VAL A 167 -26.34 31.29 -4.67
N ALA A 168 -26.55 32.57 -4.36
CA ALA A 168 -27.09 33.56 -5.30
C ALA A 168 -28.32 33.07 -6.11
N GLU A 169 -29.26 32.40 -5.42
CA GLU A 169 -30.47 31.78 -6.00
C GLU A 169 -30.24 30.62 -6.99
N GLN A 170 -29.01 30.11 -7.11
CA GLN A 170 -28.68 28.90 -7.87
C GLN A 170 -28.45 27.72 -6.93
N ALA A 171 -28.88 26.52 -7.32
CA ALA A 171 -28.61 25.31 -6.55
C ALA A 171 -27.10 25.04 -6.55
N ALA A 172 -26.49 25.00 -5.37
CA ALA A 172 -25.06 24.73 -5.20
C ALA A 172 -24.78 23.29 -4.74
N GLY A 173 -25.79 22.61 -4.21
CA GLY A 173 -25.66 21.20 -3.82
C GLY A 173 -26.76 20.72 -2.90
N VAL A 174 -26.61 19.50 -2.42
CA VAL A 174 -27.53 18.81 -1.51
C VAL A 174 -26.84 18.51 -0.20
N LEU A 175 -27.43 18.90 0.92
CA LEU A 175 -26.92 18.60 2.25
C LEU A 175 -26.94 17.09 2.48
N LEU A 176 -25.80 16.48 2.71
CA LEU A 176 -25.70 15.08 3.10
C LEU A 176 -25.84 14.97 4.61
N GLU A 177 -24.93 15.60 5.35
CA GLU A 177 -24.81 15.40 6.80
C GLU A 177 -24.91 16.71 7.57
N VAL A 178 -25.39 16.62 8.81
CA VAL A 178 -25.45 17.70 9.78
C VAL A 178 -24.87 17.24 11.11
N ASP A 179 -24.01 18.04 11.70
CA ASP A 179 -23.44 17.83 13.03
C ASP A 179 -23.46 19.13 13.86
N ASP A 180 -22.90 19.10 15.07
CA ASP A 180 -22.81 20.27 15.94
C ASP A 180 -21.88 21.38 15.39
N ALA A 181 -21.01 21.06 14.43
CA ALA A 181 -20.00 21.95 13.87
C ALA A 181 -20.43 22.60 12.54
N GLY A 182 -21.42 22.04 11.84
CA GLY A 182 -21.90 22.50 10.54
C GLY A 182 -22.63 21.41 9.75
N GLY A 183 -22.50 21.47 8.43
CA GLY A 183 -23.08 20.48 7.52
C GLY A 183 -22.25 20.32 6.27
N ILE A 184 -22.34 19.14 5.65
CA ILE A 184 -21.62 18.79 4.42
C ILE A 184 -22.60 18.71 3.27
N VAL A 185 -22.30 19.43 2.18
CA VAL A 185 -23.15 19.51 0.99
C VAL A 185 -22.42 18.87 -0.17
N TYR A 186 -23.06 17.92 -0.85
CA TYR A 186 -22.58 17.36 -2.12
C TYR A 186 -22.87 18.33 -3.26
N ARG A 187 -21.84 18.70 -4.02
CA ARG A 187 -21.93 19.77 -5.02
C ARG A 187 -22.88 19.41 -6.15
N ALA A 188 -23.59 20.42 -6.64
CA ALA A 188 -24.59 20.22 -7.68
C ALA A 188 -23.99 19.80 -9.03
N ASP A 189 -22.76 20.21 -9.37
CA ASP A 189 -22.08 19.80 -10.61
C ASP A 189 -21.59 18.34 -10.54
N ALA A 190 -21.00 17.93 -9.41
CA ALA A 190 -20.66 16.53 -9.15
C ALA A 190 -21.90 15.62 -9.19
N LEU A 191 -23.00 16.05 -8.54
CA LEU A 191 -24.28 15.38 -8.57
C LEU A 191 -24.84 15.28 -10.00
N THR A 192 -24.70 16.34 -10.80
CA THR A 192 -25.12 16.34 -12.21
C THR A 192 -24.32 15.32 -13.03
N ALA A 193 -23.00 15.29 -12.89
CA ALA A 193 -22.14 14.33 -13.60
C ALA A 193 -22.46 12.88 -13.22
N MET A 194 -22.68 12.62 -11.93
CA MET A 194 -23.06 11.30 -11.41
C MET A 194 -24.41 10.85 -11.99
N LEU A 195 -25.41 11.74 -12.04
CA LEU A 195 -26.73 11.42 -12.58
C LEU A 195 -26.73 11.23 -14.09
N ASN A 196 -26.00 12.07 -14.83
CA ASN A 196 -25.85 11.90 -16.27
C ASN A 196 -25.22 10.54 -16.61
N LYS A 197 -24.22 10.12 -15.84
CA LYS A 197 -23.60 8.79 -15.98
C LYS A 197 -24.58 7.66 -15.66
N HIS A 198 -25.39 7.80 -14.60
CA HIS A 198 -26.34 6.76 -14.19
C HIS A 198 -27.49 6.57 -15.20
N PHE A 199 -28.04 7.67 -15.70
CA PHE A 199 -29.18 7.66 -16.62
C PHE A 199 -28.78 7.68 -18.10
N ASP A 200 -27.48 7.61 -18.42
CA ASP A 200 -26.92 7.68 -19.78
C ASP A 200 -27.39 8.93 -20.56
N ILE A 201 -27.46 10.06 -19.86
CA ILE A 201 -27.87 11.34 -20.45
C ILE A 201 -26.64 11.99 -21.08
N SER A 202 -26.46 11.79 -22.38
CA SER A 202 -25.41 12.48 -23.15
C SER A 202 -25.71 13.98 -23.21
N SER A 203 -24.87 14.80 -22.57
CA SER A 203 -24.87 16.25 -22.78
C SER A 203 -24.42 16.56 -24.21
N ASN A 204 -25.35 16.78 -25.13
CA ASN A 204 -25.06 17.40 -26.41
C ASN A 204 -24.77 18.89 -26.20
N GLU A 205 -23.56 19.23 -25.75
CA GLU A 205 -22.90 20.50 -26.06
C GLU A 205 -21.40 20.24 -26.30
N GLU A 206 -20.91 20.82 -27.39
CA GLU A 206 -19.68 20.50 -28.11
C GLU A 206 -18.40 20.93 -27.38
N ALA A 207 -17.44 20.01 -27.24
CA ALA A 207 -16.01 20.30 -27.38
C ALA A 207 -15.26 19.02 -27.79
N SER A 208 -14.81 19.05 -29.05
CA SER A 208 -13.95 18.08 -29.72
C SER A 208 -12.65 17.81 -28.95
N GLU A 209 -12.30 16.53 -28.75
CA GLU A 209 -10.91 16.10 -28.93
C GLU A 209 -10.79 14.60 -29.28
N ASN A 210 -10.24 14.39 -30.48
CA ASN A 210 -9.73 13.18 -31.12
C ASN A 210 -9.60 11.89 -30.30
N THR A 211 -10.44 10.91 -30.62
CA THR A 211 -10.13 9.49 -30.48
C THR A 211 -9.19 9.04 -31.60
N THR A 212 -7.98 8.64 -31.22
CA THR A 212 -7.26 7.60 -31.97
C THR A 212 -7.32 6.32 -31.18
N ASP A 213 -8.15 5.40 -31.64
CA ASP A 213 -8.01 3.98 -31.34
C ASP A 213 -6.65 3.46 -31.85
N LYS A 214 -5.92 2.77 -30.97
CA LYS A 214 -5.07 1.66 -31.40
C LYS A 214 -5.11 0.55 -30.36
N ALA A 215 -5.40 -0.64 -30.89
CA ALA A 215 -5.60 -1.90 -30.19
C ALA A 215 -4.32 -2.48 -29.57
N ALA A 216 -4.58 -3.30 -28.54
CA ALA A 216 -3.82 -4.42 -27.97
C ALA A 216 -2.48 -4.81 -28.62
N ASP A 217 -1.42 -4.90 -27.81
CA ASP A 217 -0.83 -6.14 -27.27
C ASP A 217 0.52 -5.83 -26.59
N GLY A 218 0.87 -6.56 -25.52
CA GLY A 218 2.19 -6.53 -24.88
C GLY A 218 2.14 -6.32 -23.36
N ASP A 219 2.66 -7.31 -22.62
CA ASP A 219 2.94 -7.33 -21.17
C ASP A 219 3.40 -5.97 -20.61
N ALA A 220 2.45 -5.16 -20.17
CA ALA A 220 2.71 -3.94 -19.43
C ALA A 220 2.50 -4.25 -17.95
N GLU A 221 3.57 -4.14 -17.17
CA GLU A 221 3.52 -4.04 -15.71
C GLU A 221 2.38 -3.08 -15.32
N THR A 222 1.39 -3.62 -14.63
CA THR A 222 0.31 -2.81 -14.08
C THR A 222 0.91 -1.98 -12.96
N THR A 223 1.23 -0.72 -13.23
CA THR A 223 1.70 0.21 -12.19
C THR A 223 0.58 0.46 -11.19
N THR A 224 0.82 0.19 -9.90
CA THR A 224 -0.15 0.41 -8.82
C THR A 224 -0.17 1.83 -8.28
N SER A 225 0.57 2.75 -8.91
CA SER A 225 0.65 4.13 -8.45
C SER A 225 -0.73 4.78 -8.40
N SER A 226 -1.24 4.90 -7.18
CA SER A 226 -2.59 5.36 -6.86
C SER A 226 -2.48 6.36 -5.71
N HIS A 227 -3.41 7.30 -5.67
CA HIS A 227 -3.45 8.31 -4.62
C HIS A 227 -4.80 8.24 -3.94
N LEU A 228 -4.81 7.86 -2.66
CA LEU A 228 -6.01 7.74 -1.86
C LEU A 228 -6.05 8.93 -0.90
N ALA A 229 -6.88 9.90 -1.20
CA ALA A 229 -7.06 11.06 -0.36
C ALA A 229 -8.54 11.30 -0.07
N GLY A 230 -8.81 11.97 1.04
CA GLY A 230 -10.17 12.34 1.39
C GLY A 230 -10.29 12.85 2.81
N ARG A 231 -11.54 13.03 3.24
CA ARG A 231 -11.90 13.26 4.63
C ARG A 231 -12.56 12.02 5.22
N LEU A 232 -12.35 11.82 6.52
CA LEU A 232 -12.96 10.76 7.32
C LEU A 232 -13.52 11.37 8.60
N ALA A 233 -14.74 10.99 8.96
CA ALA A 233 -15.29 11.09 10.30
C ALA A 233 -15.29 9.72 10.99
N THR A 234 -15.52 9.70 12.30
CA THR A 234 -15.61 8.46 13.07
C THR A 234 -16.68 7.52 12.49
N ASN A 235 -16.34 6.24 12.28
CA ASN A 235 -17.12 5.18 11.63
C ASN A 235 -17.37 5.36 10.12
N GLN A 236 -16.86 6.41 9.48
CA GLN A 236 -16.92 6.52 8.03
C GLN A 236 -15.96 5.53 7.38
N ILE A 237 -16.39 4.91 6.29
CA ILE A 237 -15.61 3.94 5.51
C ILE A 237 -15.43 4.48 4.10
N LYS A 238 -14.21 4.39 3.57
CA LYS A 238 -13.91 4.62 2.16
C LYS A 238 -13.18 3.42 1.58
N ASP A 239 -13.77 2.81 0.57
CA ASP A 239 -13.22 1.65 -0.13
C ASP A 239 -12.64 2.08 -1.47
N TYR A 240 -11.42 1.61 -1.75
CA TYR A 240 -10.72 1.85 -2.99
C TYR A 240 -10.36 0.52 -3.62
N SER A 241 -10.78 0.31 -4.87
CA SER A 241 -10.42 -0.89 -5.63
C SER A 241 -9.04 -0.71 -6.26
N VAL A 242 -8.11 -1.61 -5.96
CA VAL A 242 -6.73 -1.55 -6.44
C VAL A 242 -6.28 -2.92 -6.94
N LYS A 243 -5.77 -2.97 -8.17
CA LYS A 243 -5.18 -4.20 -8.73
C LYS A 243 -3.74 -4.32 -8.32
N MET A 244 -3.36 -5.36 -7.57
CA MET A 244 -1.98 -5.57 -7.16
C MET A 244 -1.47 -6.92 -7.65
N GLN A 245 -0.16 -7.02 -7.92
CA GLN A 245 0.47 -8.23 -8.46
C GLN A 245 1.09 -9.09 -7.35
N GLU A 246 0.99 -10.42 -7.49
CA GLU A 246 1.60 -11.37 -6.57
C GLU A 246 3.08 -11.04 -6.35
N ASN A 247 3.54 -11.11 -5.10
CA ASN A 247 4.94 -10.93 -4.75
C ASN A 247 5.55 -9.61 -5.26
N SER A 248 4.72 -8.62 -5.60
CA SER A 248 5.13 -7.29 -6.03
C SER A 248 4.72 -6.28 -4.95
N PRO A 249 5.59 -5.99 -3.96
CA PRO A 249 5.24 -5.13 -2.86
C PRO A 249 4.83 -3.72 -3.29
N VAL A 250 3.80 -3.22 -2.64
CA VAL A 250 3.31 -1.84 -2.79
C VAL A 250 3.59 -1.09 -1.50
N GLU A 251 4.24 0.07 -1.62
CA GLU A 251 4.48 0.98 -0.50
C GLU A 251 3.30 1.95 -0.36
N PHE A 252 2.79 2.07 0.86
CA PHE A 252 1.78 3.04 1.27
C PHE A 252 2.47 4.14 2.07
N VAL A 253 2.48 5.36 1.53
CA VAL A 253 3.12 6.53 2.13
C VAL A 253 2.05 7.48 2.63
N LEU A 254 1.96 7.59 3.96
CA LEU A 254 1.08 8.52 4.66
C LEU A 254 1.85 9.80 4.91
N THR A 255 1.37 10.90 4.35
CA THR A 255 1.98 12.23 4.55
C THR A 255 1.39 12.88 5.79
N GLU A 256 2.24 13.54 6.59
CA GLU A 256 1.78 14.32 7.74
C GLU A 256 0.94 15.52 7.30
N LEU A 257 -0.22 15.71 7.93
CA LEU A 257 -1.15 16.81 7.67
C LEU A 257 -1.25 17.73 8.89
N ASP A 258 -1.11 19.03 8.66
CA ASP A 258 -0.98 20.07 9.70
C ASP A 258 -2.31 20.46 10.40
N SER A 259 -3.46 19.98 9.92
CA SER A 259 -4.78 20.37 10.47
C SER A 259 -5.85 19.28 10.28
N ASP A 260 -6.86 19.30 11.15
CA ASP A 260 -7.94 18.31 11.24
C ASP A 260 -7.40 16.87 11.30
N SER A 261 -6.78 16.50 12.43
CA SER A 261 -6.22 15.16 12.61
C SER A 261 -7.33 14.14 12.82
N VAL A 262 -7.30 13.06 12.05
CA VAL A 262 -8.17 11.90 12.23
C VAL A 262 -7.33 10.68 12.55
N LYS A 263 -7.81 9.85 13.47
CA LYS A 263 -7.30 8.49 13.62
C LYS A 263 -8.09 7.59 12.70
N PHE A 264 -7.42 6.84 11.84
CA PHE A 264 -8.05 5.94 10.89
C PHE A 264 -7.35 4.58 10.85
N ALA A 265 -8.05 3.54 10.42
CA ALA A 265 -7.46 2.26 10.06
C ALA A 265 -7.34 2.16 8.53
N ILE A 266 -6.31 1.46 8.06
CA ILE A 266 -6.25 0.93 6.71
C ILE A 266 -6.37 -0.58 6.80
N GLN A 267 -7.37 -1.15 6.11
CA GLN A 267 -7.52 -2.57 5.88
C GLN A 267 -7.24 -2.88 4.41
N ILE A 268 -6.56 -3.99 4.13
CA ILE A 268 -6.43 -4.54 2.78
C ILE A 268 -7.17 -5.86 2.74
N LEU A 269 -8.23 -5.90 1.93
CA LEU A 269 -9.13 -7.03 1.80
C LEU A 269 -8.95 -7.70 0.44
N ASP A 270 -9.06 -9.03 0.40
CA ASP A 270 -9.18 -9.74 -0.86
C ASP A 270 -10.61 -9.64 -1.44
N LYS A 271 -10.83 -10.08 -2.69
CA LYS A 271 -12.15 -10.06 -3.34
C LYS A 271 -13.28 -10.82 -2.62
N ARG A 272 -12.95 -11.63 -1.60
CA ARG A 272 -13.90 -12.36 -0.76
C ARG A 272 -14.08 -11.68 0.60
N GLU A 273 -13.61 -10.43 0.72
CA GLU A 273 -13.59 -9.62 1.94
C GLU A 273 -12.80 -10.24 3.10
N ASN A 274 -11.83 -11.13 2.80
CA ASN A 274 -10.91 -11.58 3.84
C ASN A 274 -9.85 -10.51 4.08
N GLU A 275 -9.66 -10.15 5.34
CA GLU A 275 -8.62 -9.22 5.75
C GLU A 275 -7.23 -9.86 5.65
N LEU A 276 -6.34 -9.18 4.94
CA LEU A 276 -4.93 -9.57 4.76
C LEU A 276 -3.98 -8.66 5.52
N PHE A 277 -4.42 -7.45 5.83
CA PHE A 277 -3.67 -6.45 6.57
C PHE A 277 -4.64 -5.50 7.27
N GLU A 278 -4.30 -5.11 8.50
CA GLU A 278 -4.96 -4.04 9.24
C GLU A 278 -3.92 -3.32 10.10
N ASP A 279 -3.93 -1.99 10.06
CA ASP A 279 -3.21 -1.16 11.03
C ASP A 279 -3.89 0.21 11.16
N SER A 280 -3.59 0.94 12.24
CA SER A 280 -4.18 2.24 12.55
C SER A 280 -3.17 3.36 12.63
N PHE A 281 -3.55 4.52 12.09
CA PHE A 281 -2.69 5.66 11.88
C PHE A 281 -3.37 6.94 12.33
N TRP A 282 -2.54 7.95 12.62
CA TRP A 282 -2.99 9.32 12.80
C TRP A 282 -2.55 10.13 11.59
N SER A 283 -3.45 10.92 11.01
CA SER A 283 -3.12 11.73 9.82
C SER A 283 -2.10 12.85 10.08
N ASN A 284 -1.86 13.20 11.34
CA ASN A 284 -0.81 14.15 11.75
C ASN A 284 0.54 13.48 12.03
N ARG A 285 0.77 12.27 11.51
CA ARG A 285 2.06 11.59 11.60
C ARG A 285 2.42 11.00 10.26
N ALA A 286 3.61 11.36 9.76
CA ALA A 286 4.17 10.67 8.62
C ALA A 286 4.43 9.21 8.99
N TYR A 287 3.97 8.31 8.14
CA TYR A 287 4.19 6.87 8.31
C TYR A 287 4.26 6.21 6.95
N SER A 288 4.98 5.09 6.85
CA SER A 288 4.99 4.31 5.63
C SER A 288 5.11 2.83 5.96
N PHE A 289 4.37 2.02 5.20
CA PHE A 289 4.44 0.57 5.27
C PHE A 289 4.41 -0.01 3.87
N ALA A 290 4.82 -1.27 3.73
CA ALA A 290 4.73 -1.99 2.49
C ALA A 290 3.89 -3.25 2.68
N PHE A 291 3.07 -3.56 1.69
CA PHE A 291 2.26 -4.76 1.62
C PHE A 291 2.66 -5.58 0.40
N THR A 292 2.90 -6.87 0.61
CA THR A 292 3.17 -7.81 -0.49
C THR A 292 1.91 -8.61 -0.79
N PRO A 293 1.30 -8.45 -1.98
CA PRO A 293 0.11 -9.20 -2.33
C PRO A 293 0.40 -10.71 -2.42
N PRO A 294 -0.43 -11.58 -1.80
CA PRO A 294 -0.21 -13.03 -1.84
C PRO A 294 -0.60 -13.67 -3.18
N ARG A 295 -1.25 -12.92 -4.06
CA ARG A 295 -1.67 -13.33 -5.41
C ARG A 295 -1.93 -12.08 -6.26
N THR A 296 -1.89 -12.24 -7.58
CA THR A 296 -2.34 -11.19 -8.51
C THR A 296 -3.86 -11.16 -8.53
N ASP A 297 -4.44 -10.06 -8.06
CA ASP A 297 -5.90 -9.89 -7.99
C ASP A 297 -6.26 -8.41 -7.85
N GLU A 298 -7.56 -8.14 -7.85
CA GLU A 298 -8.13 -6.89 -7.37
C GLU A 298 -8.38 -6.98 -5.85
N PHE A 299 -7.94 -5.96 -5.12
CA PHE A 299 -8.03 -5.85 -3.67
C PHE A 299 -8.79 -4.59 -3.29
N THR A 300 -9.46 -4.61 -2.13
CA THR A 300 -10.07 -3.42 -1.55
C THR A 300 -9.13 -2.85 -0.50
N VAL A 301 -8.65 -1.62 -0.73
CA VAL A 301 -8.02 -0.80 0.31
C VAL A 301 -9.12 0.00 0.99
N ARG A 302 -9.46 -0.41 2.20
CA ARG A 302 -10.52 0.18 3.01
C ARG A 302 -9.92 1.11 4.06
N VAL A 303 -10.36 2.36 4.08
CA VAL A 303 -9.94 3.37 5.05
C VAL A 303 -11.11 3.67 5.98
N ILE A 304 -10.93 3.45 7.28
CA ILE A 304 -12.00 3.54 8.29
C ILE A 304 -11.66 4.63 9.29
N GLY A 305 -12.51 5.63 9.47
CA GLY A 305 -12.36 6.61 10.53
C GLY A 305 -12.61 5.98 11.90
N LEU A 306 -11.65 6.06 12.81
CA LEU A 306 -11.74 5.49 14.16
C LEU A 306 -12.03 6.54 15.23
N GLN A 307 -11.47 7.74 15.06
CA GLN A 307 -11.60 8.82 16.03
C GLN A 307 -11.38 10.18 15.37
N ASP A 308 -12.11 11.19 15.86
CA ASP A 308 -12.09 12.57 15.38
C ASP A 308 -12.57 12.68 13.92
N PHE A 309 -12.40 13.86 13.32
CA PHE A 309 -12.68 14.11 11.92
C PHE A 309 -11.47 14.78 11.28
N GLY A 310 -11.22 14.48 10.02
CA GLY A 310 -9.97 14.94 9.42
C GLY A 310 -9.73 14.50 8.01
N LYS A 311 -8.61 14.98 7.46
CA LYS A 311 -8.12 14.53 6.15
C LYS A 311 -7.18 13.35 6.31
N PHE A 312 -7.11 12.53 5.28
CA PHE A 312 -6.03 11.57 5.07
C PHE A 312 -5.50 11.72 3.63
N ASP A 313 -4.22 11.41 3.48
CA ASP A 313 -3.50 11.45 2.20
C ASP A 313 -2.52 10.28 2.18
N ILE A 314 -2.80 9.28 1.34
CA ILE A 314 -2.05 8.05 1.21
C ILE A 314 -1.61 7.91 -0.25
N LYS A 315 -0.31 7.98 -0.49
CA LYS A 315 0.27 7.69 -1.80
C LYS A 315 0.69 6.23 -1.87
N MET A 316 0.28 5.54 -2.91
CA MET A 316 0.73 4.18 -3.22
C MET A 316 1.85 4.25 -4.26
N ASN A 317 2.97 3.60 -3.99
CA ASN A 317 4.10 3.48 -4.92
C ASN A 317 4.43 2.01 -5.13
N ASP A 318 4.80 1.66 -6.36
CA ASP A 318 5.40 0.36 -6.64
C ASP A 318 6.76 0.30 -5.96
N PHE A 319 6.91 -0.61 -5.00
CA PHE A 319 8.16 -0.73 -4.25
C PHE A 319 9.17 -1.59 -5.03
N SER A 320 8.71 -2.75 -5.49
CA SER A 320 9.41 -3.65 -6.41
C SER A 320 8.43 -4.58 -7.12
N PHE A 321 8.78 -5.03 -8.32
CA PHE A 321 7.97 -5.98 -9.10
C PHE A 321 8.46 -7.42 -8.91
N ASP A 322 7.56 -8.39 -9.09
CA ASP A 322 7.93 -9.81 -9.01
C ASP A 322 9.02 -10.19 -10.01
N ALA A 323 9.01 -9.58 -11.19
CA ALA A 323 10.07 -9.77 -12.19
C ALA A 323 11.44 -9.30 -11.69
N GLU A 324 11.50 -8.30 -10.80
CA GLU A 324 12.74 -7.84 -10.15
C GLU A 324 13.16 -8.76 -8.98
N LEU A 325 12.23 -9.54 -8.42
CA LEU A 325 12.49 -10.41 -7.26
C LEU A 325 12.75 -11.87 -7.66
N ARG A 326 12.04 -12.41 -8.64
CA ARG A 326 12.09 -13.82 -9.08
C ARG A 326 12.24 -13.97 -10.60
N GLY A 327 12.47 -12.89 -11.34
CA GLY A 327 12.61 -12.95 -12.79
C GLY A 327 13.88 -13.67 -13.25
N ALA A 328 13.89 -14.10 -14.52
CA ALA A 328 14.99 -14.87 -15.10
C ALA A 328 16.34 -14.13 -15.13
N GLY A 329 16.34 -12.81 -14.94
CA GLY A 329 17.56 -12.00 -14.84
C GLY A 329 18.27 -12.08 -13.49
N ASN A 330 17.61 -12.63 -12.46
CA ASN A 330 18.15 -12.69 -11.09
C ASN A 330 19.14 -13.83 -10.92
N GLN A 331 20.24 -13.81 -11.66
CA GLN A 331 21.31 -14.80 -11.51
C GLN A 331 22.41 -14.24 -10.61
N LEU A 332 22.81 -15.00 -9.58
CA LEU A 332 23.99 -14.69 -8.79
C LEU A 332 25.24 -15.32 -9.44
N GLU A 333 26.16 -14.47 -9.88
CA GLU A 333 27.54 -14.87 -10.18
C GLU A 333 28.39 -14.74 -8.92
N ILE A 334 29.32 -15.67 -8.70
CA ILE A 334 30.24 -15.63 -7.55
C ILE A 334 31.66 -15.41 -8.09
N PRO A 335 32.36 -14.33 -7.71
CA PRO A 335 31.93 -13.27 -6.79
C PRO A 335 30.88 -12.33 -7.40
N GLY A 336 30.04 -11.72 -6.55
CA GLY A 336 28.96 -10.85 -6.98
C GLY A 336 28.31 -10.08 -5.83
N ASN A 337 27.16 -9.47 -6.13
CA ASN A 337 26.42 -8.65 -5.18
C ASN A 337 24.92 -8.80 -5.42
N ILE A 338 24.15 -8.88 -4.34
CA ILE A 338 22.68 -8.88 -4.36
C ILE A 338 22.21 -7.56 -3.75
N ARG A 339 21.53 -6.75 -4.56
CA ARG A 339 20.83 -5.53 -4.13
C ARG A 339 19.37 -5.65 -4.46
N VAL A 340 18.55 -5.78 -3.43
CA VAL A 340 17.12 -6.02 -3.60
C VAL A 340 16.30 -5.23 -2.61
N LYS A 341 15.20 -4.68 -3.11
CA LYS A 341 14.14 -4.10 -2.28
C LYS A 341 13.25 -5.23 -1.79
N ILE A 342 13.14 -5.40 -0.48
CA ILE A 342 12.36 -6.47 0.12
C ILE A 342 11.41 -5.91 1.19
N ALA A 343 10.18 -6.40 1.16
CA ALA A 343 9.10 -6.05 2.08
C ALA A 343 8.57 -7.33 2.76
N PRO A 344 7.77 -7.23 3.84
CA PRO A 344 7.26 -8.41 4.51
C PRO A 344 6.52 -9.35 3.55
N ASN A 345 6.81 -10.64 3.63
CA ASN A 345 6.32 -11.72 2.76
C ASN A 345 6.78 -11.68 1.29
N ALA A 346 7.53 -10.67 0.87
CA ALA A 346 8.17 -10.67 -0.44
C ALA A 346 9.29 -11.71 -0.48
N VAL A 347 9.36 -12.45 -1.59
CA VAL A 347 10.36 -13.49 -1.84
C VAL A 347 11.20 -13.07 -3.04
N ALA A 348 12.51 -12.94 -2.84
CA ALA A 348 13.47 -12.76 -3.92
C ALA A 348 14.35 -14.00 -4.05
N GLU A 349 14.65 -14.42 -5.27
CA GLU A 349 15.40 -15.63 -5.57
C GLU A 349 16.55 -15.34 -6.53
N TYR A 350 17.73 -15.85 -6.17
CA TYR A 350 18.97 -15.68 -6.92
C TYR A 350 19.63 -17.04 -7.14
N PRO A 351 19.38 -17.73 -8.26
CA PRO A 351 20.05 -18.97 -8.57
C PRO A 351 21.54 -18.75 -8.85
N PHE A 352 22.37 -19.71 -8.49
CA PHE A 352 23.80 -19.75 -8.77
C PHE A 352 24.28 -21.19 -8.94
N ASN A 353 25.38 -21.39 -9.66
CA ASN A 353 26.03 -22.70 -9.75
C ASN A 353 27.08 -22.80 -8.64
N GLY A 354 26.89 -23.76 -7.72
CA GLY A 354 27.85 -24.04 -6.67
C GLY A 354 28.79 -25.17 -7.07
N GLU A 355 30.09 -24.96 -6.90
CA GLU A 355 31.09 -26.02 -7.01
C GLU A 355 31.28 -26.70 -5.65
N ALA A 356 31.23 -28.03 -5.62
CA ALA A 356 31.46 -28.83 -4.43
C ALA A 356 32.74 -28.37 -3.71
N ASN A 357 32.74 -28.33 -2.38
CA ASN A 357 33.92 -27.97 -1.59
C ASN A 357 34.52 -26.59 -1.92
N SER A 358 33.73 -25.65 -2.46
CA SER A 358 34.19 -24.30 -2.83
C SER A 358 33.44 -23.23 -2.03
N PRO A 359 33.92 -22.85 -0.82
CA PRO A 359 33.17 -21.96 0.06
C PRO A 359 32.95 -20.55 -0.51
N ALA A 360 31.71 -20.08 -0.42
CA ALA A 360 31.30 -18.72 -0.73
C ALA A 360 30.91 -17.96 0.54
N GLU A 361 31.48 -16.77 0.74
CA GLU A 361 31.15 -15.88 1.87
C GLU A 361 30.11 -14.85 1.45
N PHE A 362 29.05 -14.78 2.24
CA PHE A 362 28.00 -13.78 2.21
C PHE A 362 28.27 -12.74 3.29
N THR A 363 28.52 -11.51 2.87
CA THR A 363 28.67 -10.35 3.74
C THR A 363 27.42 -9.49 3.59
N LEU A 364 26.58 -9.52 4.61
CA LEU A 364 25.33 -8.77 4.68
C LEU A 364 25.67 -7.42 5.31
N ASN A 365 25.69 -6.36 4.49
CA ASN A 365 26.12 -5.04 4.92
C ASN A 365 25.00 -4.32 5.69
N GLU A 366 25.40 -3.54 6.68
CA GLU A 366 24.52 -2.61 7.37
C GLU A 366 23.97 -1.54 6.40
N VAL A 367 22.66 -1.35 6.46
CA VAL A 367 21.91 -0.32 5.73
C VAL A 367 21.56 0.81 6.71
N ALA A 368 22.35 1.88 6.67
CA ALA A 368 22.19 2.99 7.60
C ALA A 368 20.81 3.67 7.47
N GLY A 369 20.18 3.97 8.62
CA GLY A 369 18.89 4.68 8.67
C GLY A 369 17.66 3.85 8.28
N SER A 370 17.82 2.55 7.98
CA SER A 370 16.72 1.64 7.68
C SER A 370 16.83 0.38 8.54
N SER A 371 15.73 0.00 9.21
CA SER A 371 15.69 -1.16 10.11
C SER A 371 14.55 -2.09 9.70
N PHE A 372 14.88 -3.09 8.89
CA PHE A 372 13.99 -4.18 8.49
C PHE A 372 14.65 -5.53 8.72
N LYS A 373 13.84 -6.57 8.79
CA LYS A 373 14.26 -7.95 9.03
C LYS A 373 13.91 -8.81 7.83
N TYR A 374 14.86 -9.65 7.41
CA TYR A 374 14.67 -10.61 6.33
C TYR A 374 15.35 -11.94 6.67
N ALA A 375 14.89 -13.03 6.07
CA ALA A 375 15.54 -14.33 6.12
C ALA A 375 16.40 -14.53 4.87
N LEU A 376 17.53 -15.23 5.02
CA LEU A 376 18.32 -15.77 3.92
C LEU A 376 18.28 -17.29 4.01
N HIS A 377 17.85 -17.92 2.93
CA HIS A 377 17.83 -19.36 2.78
C HIS A 377 18.75 -19.76 1.63
N ILE A 378 19.43 -20.90 1.76
CA ILE A 378 20.14 -21.56 0.65
C ILE A 378 19.45 -22.88 0.38
N ILE A 379 19.02 -23.06 -0.86
CA ILE A 379 18.19 -24.19 -1.29
C ILE A 379 18.92 -24.90 -2.43
N ASP A 380 18.94 -26.23 -2.44
CA ASP A 380 19.49 -27.01 -3.55
C ASP A 380 18.47 -27.19 -4.69
N SER A 381 18.90 -27.78 -5.81
CA SER A 381 18.03 -28.01 -6.98
C SER A 381 16.90 -29.00 -6.71
N ALA A 382 17.02 -29.83 -5.68
CA ALA A 382 15.98 -30.74 -5.23
C ALA A 382 14.96 -30.05 -4.31
N GLY A 383 15.17 -28.78 -3.95
CA GLY A 383 14.29 -27.99 -3.10
C GLY A 383 14.56 -28.17 -1.60
N ASN A 384 15.66 -28.83 -1.21
CA ASN A 384 16.02 -28.97 0.20
C ASN A 384 16.66 -27.66 0.70
N GLU A 385 16.19 -27.21 1.86
CA GLU A 385 16.76 -26.07 2.56
C GLU A 385 18.03 -26.49 3.31
N LEU A 386 19.19 -26.03 2.84
CA LEU A 386 20.50 -26.36 3.41
C LEU A 386 20.96 -25.35 4.46
N TYR A 387 20.47 -24.12 4.36
CA TYR A 387 20.73 -23.06 5.33
C TYR A 387 19.52 -22.15 5.47
N LYS A 388 19.29 -21.66 6.69
CA LYS A 388 18.28 -20.65 7.01
C LYS A 388 18.68 -19.88 8.25
N ASP A 389 18.67 -18.55 8.14
CA ASP A 389 18.77 -17.65 9.27
C ASP A 389 18.09 -16.31 8.94
N SER A 390 17.92 -15.45 9.95
CA SER A 390 17.29 -14.14 9.81
C SER A 390 18.19 -13.02 10.30
N PHE A 391 18.15 -11.90 9.58
CA PHE A 391 19.08 -10.79 9.74
C PHE A 391 18.33 -9.47 9.84
N TRP A 392 18.88 -8.57 10.63
CA TRP A 392 18.43 -7.18 10.68
C TRP A 392 19.31 -6.32 9.78
N SER A 393 18.71 -5.47 8.95
CA SER A 393 19.43 -4.61 8.01
C SER A 393 20.37 -3.61 8.70
N ASN A 394 20.16 -3.30 9.98
CA ASN A 394 20.96 -2.33 10.73
C ASN A 394 22.19 -2.92 11.43
N ARG A 395 22.65 -4.10 10.98
CA ARG A 395 23.83 -4.79 11.52
C ARG A 395 24.60 -5.47 10.40
N ASN A 396 25.91 -5.59 10.58
CA ASN A 396 26.75 -6.38 9.69
C ASN A 396 26.74 -7.86 10.11
N TYR A 397 26.60 -8.74 9.13
CA TYR A 397 26.73 -10.18 9.32
C TYR A 397 27.63 -10.80 8.26
N THR A 398 28.29 -11.89 8.64
CA THR A 398 29.08 -12.72 7.74
C THR A 398 28.67 -14.17 7.93
N TYR A 399 28.55 -14.87 6.81
CA TYR A 399 28.26 -16.29 6.76
C TYR A 399 29.00 -16.89 5.57
N ALA A 400 29.50 -18.12 5.69
CA ALA A 400 30.10 -18.83 4.57
C ALA A 400 29.39 -20.16 4.36
N PHE A 401 29.03 -20.42 3.12
CA PHE A 401 28.38 -21.65 2.67
C PHE A 401 29.35 -22.48 1.83
N THR A 402 29.44 -23.78 2.11
CA THR A 402 30.23 -24.72 1.31
C THR A 402 29.27 -25.67 0.58
N PRO A 403 29.14 -25.58 -0.76
CA PRO A 403 28.41 -26.57 -1.53
C PRO A 403 28.97 -27.98 -1.28
N GLN A 404 28.09 -28.96 -1.03
CA GLN A 404 28.51 -30.35 -0.79
C GLN A 404 28.68 -31.15 -2.08
N GLN A 405 28.06 -30.69 -3.17
CA GLN A 405 28.13 -31.27 -4.49
C GLN A 405 28.07 -30.16 -5.54
N ASN A 406 28.39 -30.48 -6.79
CA ASN A 406 28.14 -29.56 -7.89
C ASN A 406 26.63 -29.51 -8.14
N ASP A 407 26.03 -28.33 -7.99
CA ASP A 407 24.59 -28.17 -8.11
C ASP A 407 24.20 -26.75 -8.52
N ALA A 408 22.96 -26.60 -8.98
CA ALA A 408 22.28 -25.31 -9.04
C ALA A 408 21.64 -25.05 -7.67
N TYR A 409 22.08 -24.00 -7.00
CA TYR A 409 21.55 -23.56 -5.72
C TYR A 409 20.77 -22.27 -5.89
N THR A 410 19.88 -21.95 -4.96
CA THR A 410 19.16 -20.69 -4.91
C THR A 410 19.40 -20.00 -3.58
N VAL A 411 19.86 -18.75 -3.63
CA VAL A 411 19.77 -17.84 -2.48
C VAL A 411 18.37 -17.24 -2.50
N ARG A 412 17.56 -17.61 -1.51
CA ARG A 412 16.19 -17.07 -1.35
C ARG A 412 16.18 -16.08 -0.18
N LEU A 413 15.76 -14.85 -0.45
CA LEU A 413 15.54 -13.83 0.56
C LEU A 413 14.04 -13.68 0.80
N ILE A 414 13.63 -13.62 2.07
CA ILE A 414 12.21 -13.48 2.45
C ILE A 414 12.09 -12.32 3.43
N GLY A 415 11.30 -11.29 3.11
CA GLY A 415 11.05 -10.20 4.04
C GLY A 415 10.19 -10.64 5.21
N LEU A 416 10.54 -10.23 6.43
CA LEU A 416 9.86 -10.65 7.66
C LEU A 416 9.20 -9.49 8.41
N GLN A 417 9.87 -8.34 8.50
CA GLN A 417 9.39 -7.19 9.26
C GLN A 417 10.00 -5.89 8.73
N GLY A 418 9.19 -4.84 8.58
CA GLY A 418 9.64 -3.61 7.93
C GLY A 418 10.01 -3.88 6.48
N TYR A 419 10.50 -2.85 5.78
CA TYR A 419 10.87 -2.96 4.38
C TYR A 419 12.03 -2.02 4.05
N GLY A 420 12.75 -2.32 2.96
CA GLY A 420 13.89 -1.53 2.53
C GLY A 420 14.71 -2.25 1.48
N GLN A 421 15.85 -1.65 1.11
CA GLN A 421 16.79 -2.24 0.17
C GLN A 421 17.98 -2.82 0.92
N THR A 422 18.31 -4.10 0.69
CA THR A 422 19.51 -4.76 1.24
C THR A 422 20.67 -4.71 0.25
N ASP A 423 21.88 -4.94 0.77
CA ASP A 423 23.13 -5.03 0.02
C ASP A 423 23.97 -6.20 0.57
N ILE A 424 24.08 -7.29 -0.20
CA ILE A 424 24.78 -8.51 0.20
C ILE A 424 25.91 -8.76 -0.80
N ASN A 425 27.14 -8.68 -0.32
CA ASN A 425 28.31 -9.04 -1.13
C ASN A 425 28.57 -10.54 -1.01
N VAL A 426 28.82 -11.20 -2.14
CA VAL A 426 29.16 -12.62 -2.19
C VAL A 426 30.56 -12.76 -2.77
N SER A 427 31.47 -13.41 -2.04
CA SER A 427 32.85 -13.63 -2.50
C SER A 427 33.21 -15.11 -2.50
N GLN A 428 33.97 -15.54 -3.51
CA GLN A 428 34.60 -16.86 -3.47
C GLN A 428 35.80 -16.82 -2.54
N TRP A 429 35.85 -17.70 -1.54
CA TRP A 429 37.04 -17.85 -0.70
C TRP A 429 38.09 -18.73 -1.36
N ASN A 430 37.76 -20.00 -1.59
CA ASN A 430 38.62 -20.96 -2.26
C ASN A 430 37.76 -21.83 -3.18
N THR A 431 38.35 -22.30 -4.27
CA THR A 431 37.76 -23.37 -5.11
C THR A 431 38.20 -24.73 -4.59
N ASN A 432 37.49 -25.79 -4.97
CA ASN A 432 37.86 -27.16 -4.63
C ASN A 432 39.29 -27.48 -5.09
N THR A 433 39.62 -27.03 -6.31
CA THR A 433 40.95 -27.20 -6.89
C THR A 433 42.02 -26.49 -6.05
N ALA A 434 41.73 -25.31 -5.51
CA ALA A 434 42.64 -24.60 -4.62
C ALA A 434 42.79 -25.29 -3.25
N LEU A 435 41.74 -25.93 -2.74
CA LEU A 435 41.77 -26.60 -1.44
C LEU A 435 42.39 -28.01 -1.47
N THR A 436 42.19 -28.78 -2.55
CA THR A 436 42.54 -30.21 -2.59
C THR A 436 43.53 -30.58 -3.70
N GLY A 437 43.90 -29.60 -4.54
CA GLY A 437 44.74 -29.80 -5.72
C GLY A 437 46.07 -30.48 -5.40
N ALA A 438 46.54 -31.29 -6.34
CA ALA A 438 47.80 -32.05 -6.20
C ALA A 438 49.03 -31.16 -5.94
N GLN A 439 48.94 -29.86 -6.27
CA GLN A 439 49.99 -28.86 -6.08
C GLN A 439 50.09 -28.34 -4.64
N ASN A 440 49.14 -28.69 -3.77
CA ASN A 440 49.18 -28.33 -2.35
C ASN A 440 50.21 -29.23 -1.64
N VAL A 441 51.49 -28.93 -1.84
CA VAL A 441 52.63 -29.64 -1.27
C VAL A 441 53.29 -28.75 -0.22
N VAL A 442 53.60 -29.32 0.94
CA VAL A 442 54.24 -28.63 2.07
C VAL A 442 55.42 -29.44 2.60
N ALA A 443 56.37 -28.76 3.20
CA ALA A 443 57.55 -29.33 3.85
C ALA A 443 57.71 -28.79 5.28
N ALA A 444 58.61 -29.41 6.04
CA ALA A 444 59.03 -28.85 7.33
C ALA A 444 59.66 -27.46 7.13
N GLY A 445 59.29 -26.52 8.00
CA GLY A 445 59.61 -25.10 7.91
C GLY A 445 58.52 -24.26 7.25
N ASP A 446 57.57 -24.87 6.52
CA ASP A 446 56.51 -24.12 5.84
C ASP A 446 55.44 -23.60 6.80
N ILE A 447 54.79 -22.53 6.35
CA ILE A 447 53.63 -21.92 6.97
C ILE A 447 52.43 -22.16 6.08
N VAL A 448 51.40 -22.78 6.63
CA VAL A 448 50.12 -22.98 5.95
C VAL A 448 49.08 -22.06 6.56
N THR A 449 48.48 -21.23 5.71
CA THR A 449 47.37 -20.34 6.07
C THR A 449 46.31 -20.40 4.99
N ASN A 450 45.07 -20.63 5.37
CA ASN A 450 43.95 -20.56 4.45
C ASN A 450 42.63 -20.30 5.17
N LYS A 451 41.60 -19.88 4.42
CA LYS A 451 40.23 -19.79 4.89
C LYS A 451 39.52 -21.13 4.75
N ILE A 452 38.75 -21.50 5.77
CA ILE A 452 37.91 -22.70 5.79
C ILE A 452 36.54 -22.36 6.37
N ALA A 453 35.50 -22.88 5.73
CA ALA A 453 34.13 -22.79 6.20
C ALA A 453 33.64 -24.18 6.62
N ASP A 454 32.45 -24.23 7.22
CA ASP A 454 31.85 -25.49 7.63
C ASP A 454 31.73 -26.48 6.46
N ASN A 455 32.06 -27.75 6.72
CA ASN A 455 32.13 -28.85 5.75
C ASN A 455 33.11 -28.68 4.57
N ALA A 456 33.92 -27.62 4.54
CA ALA A 456 35.00 -27.49 3.56
C ALA A 456 36.20 -28.35 3.97
N VAL A 457 36.89 -28.90 2.99
CA VAL A 457 38.04 -29.78 3.14
C VAL A 457 39.22 -29.23 2.35
N ALA A 458 40.33 -28.96 3.04
CA ALA A 458 41.62 -28.66 2.44
C ALA A 458 42.58 -29.83 2.64
N GLU A 459 43.37 -30.16 1.63
CA GLU A 459 44.36 -31.25 1.68
C GLU A 459 45.73 -30.73 1.26
N TYR A 460 46.72 -31.05 2.06
CA TYR A 460 48.13 -30.75 1.84
C TYR A 460 48.93 -32.05 1.84
N ARG A 461 49.91 -32.17 0.95
CA ARG A 461 50.75 -33.35 0.77
C ARG A 461 52.14 -33.05 1.29
N MET A 462 52.64 -33.93 2.15
CA MET A 462 53.98 -33.78 2.73
C MET A 462 54.72 -35.11 2.62
N MET A 463 55.92 -35.09 2.07
CA MET A 463 56.82 -36.23 2.18
C MET A 463 57.31 -36.31 3.63
N MET A 464 56.95 -37.38 4.33
CA MET A 464 57.38 -37.60 5.72
C MET A 464 58.37 -38.77 5.76
N THR A 465 59.30 -38.75 6.71
CA THR A 465 60.30 -39.82 6.88
C THR A 465 59.97 -40.65 8.11
N ALA A 466 59.89 -41.98 7.96
CA ALA A 466 59.57 -42.90 9.06
C ALA A 466 60.43 -42.62 10.31
N ASN A 467 59.78 -42.53 11.46
CA ASN A 467 60.38 -42.24 12.76
C ASN A 467 61.02 -40.84 12.91
N ALA A 468 60.85 -39.92 11.94
CA ALA A 468 61.25 -38.52 12.07
C ALA A 468 60.03 -37.68 12.51
N PRO A 469 59.96 -37.22 13.77
CA PRO A 469 58.78 -36.50 14.25
C PRO A 469 58.64 -35.11 13.61
N ILE A 470 57.41 -34.73 13.31
CA ILE A 470 57.02 -33.43 12.78
C ILE A 470 56.20 -32.70 13.85
N ASP A 471 56.59 -31.46 14.15
CA ASP A 471 55.90 -30.58 15.09
C ASP A 471 54.92 -29.66 14.36
N PHE A 472 53.66 -29.73 14.76
CA PHE A 472 52.57 -28.91 14.25
C PHE A 472 52.25 -27.83 15.27
N LYS A 473 52.51 -26.56 14.91
CA LYS A 473 52.20 -25.41 15.75
C LYS A 473 51.08 -24.58 15.15
N LEU A 474 49.92 -24.56 15.82
CA LEU A 474 48.75 -23.76 15.46
C LEU A 474 48.78 -22.46 16.27
N GLU A 475 48.66 -21.33 15.59
CA GLU A 475 48.68 -19.99 16.21
C GLU A 475 47.31 -19.31 16.09
N SER A 476 46.90 -18.60 17.14
CA SER A 476 45.58 -18.00 17.26
C SER A 476 45.28 -16.98 16.16
N GLN A 477 44.09 -17.07 15.57
CA GLN A 477 43.55 -16.19 14.53
C GLN A 477 42.42 -15.31 15.09
N SER A 478 42.15 -14.18 14.43
CA SER A 478 41.14 -13.20 14.87
C SER A 478 39.70 -13.71 14.78
N LEU A 479 39.39 -14.51 13.75
CA LEU A 479 38.10 -15.19 13.59
C LEU A 479 38.24 -16.66 13.96
N SER A 480 37.57 -17.05 15.05
CA SER A 480 37.64 -18.41 15.59
C SER A 480 36.70 -19.35 14.82
N THR A 481 37.30 -20.27 14.07
CA THR A 481 36.64 -21.39 13.39
C THR A 481 37.10 -22.70 14.00
N LYS A 482 36.19 -23.68 14.11
CA LYS A 482 36.53 -25.03 14.56
C LYS A 482 36.84 -25.88 13.34
N PHE A 483 37.96 -26.57 13.35
CA PHE A 483 38.35 -27.49 12.28
C PHE A 483 38.93 -28.78 12.86
N ARG A 484 38.89 -29.85 12.07
CA ARG A 484 39.63 -31.09 12.31
C ARG A 484 40.91 -31.07 11.51
N LEU A 485 42.01 -31.49 12.11
CA LEU A 485 43.24 -31.82 11.39
C LEU A 485 43.43 -33.34 11.48
N GLU A 486 43.55 -33.97 10.31
CA GLU A 486 43.86 -35.39 10.17
C GLU A 486 45.21 -35.55 9.45
N VAL A 487 46.01 -36.53 9.87
CA VAL A 487 47.17 -37.00 9.10
C VAL A 487 46.85 -38.40 8.60
N ILE A 488 46.90 -38.56 7.29
CA ILE A 488 46.51 -39.76 6.56
C ILE A 488 47.74 -40.30 5.86
N ASP A 489 48.01 -41.58 6.02
CA ASP A 489 49.18 -42.22 5.41
C ASP A 489 48.94 -42.62 3.94
N GLU A 490 49.95 -43.22 3.33
CA GLU A 490 49.92 -43.69 1.93
C GLU A 490 48.87 -44.78 1.66
N THR A 491 48.42 -45.48 2.72
CA THR A 491 47.37 -46.51 2.63
C THR A 491 45.96 -45.93 2.68
N GLY A 492 45.85 -44.63 3.00
CA GLY A 492 44.57 -43.94 3.23
C GLY A 492 44.06 -44.09 4.66
N GLU A 493 44.86 -44.63 5.58
CA GLU A 493 44.47 -44.79 6.99
C GLU A 493 44.74 -43.48 7.76
N VAL A 494 43.76 -43.03 8.55
CA VAL A 494 43.92 -41.88 9.44
C VAL A 494 44.81 -42.28 10.61
N ARG A 495 46.04 -41.75 10.64
CA ARG A 495 47.04 -41.99 11.69
C ARG A 495 46.97 -40.99 12.84
N TYR A 496 46.44 -39.80 12.57
CA TYR A 496 46.18 -38.76 13.56
C TYR A 496 44.88 -38.06 13.24
N SER A 497 44.10 -37.71 14.27
CA SER A 497 42.88 -36.91 14.12
C SER A 497 42.60 -36.17 15.43
N ASP A 498 42.56 -34.85 15.37
CA ASP A 498 42.10 -34.02 16.48
C ASP A 498 41.38 -32.77 15.96
N SER A 499 40.61 -32.11 16.83
CA SER A 499 39.88 -30.88 16.51
C SER A 499 40.41 -29.67 17.26
N PHE A 500 40.52 -28.56 16.55
CA PHE A 500 41.12 -27.33 17.03
C PHE A 500 40.19 -26.15 16.80
N TRP A 501 40.34 -25.15 17.65
CA TRP A 501 39.76 -23.82 17.43
C TRP A 501 40.86 -22.90 16.96
N SER A 502 40.68 -22.27 15.79
CA SER A 502 41.69 -21.34 15.25
C SER A 502 41.91 -20.12 16.15
N GLY A 503 40.98 -19.78 17.05
CA GLY A 503 41.17 -18.74 18.05
C GLY A 503 42.13 -19.08 19.19
N ASN A 504 42.61 -20.34 19.27
CA ASN A 504 43.50 -20.81 20.32
C ASN A 504 44.88 -21.16 19.76
N ASN A 505 45.91 -21.01 20.58
CA ASN A 505 47.21 -21.64 20.30
C ASN A 505 47.14 -23.13 20.62
N SER A 506 47.70 -23.97 19.77
CA SER A 506 47.79 -25.42 20.00
C SER A 506 49.08 -25.96 19.40
N ARG A 507 49.58 -27.08 19.94
CA ARG A 507 50.79 -27.73 19.45
C ARG A 507 50.68 -29.23 19.67
N PHE A 508 51.08 -30.01 18.67
CA PHE A 508 51.20 -31.45 18.79
C PHE A 508 52.35 -31.95 17.91
N VAL A 509 52.85 -33.14 18.22
CA VAL A 509 53.92 -33.79 17.47
C VAL A 509 53.37 -35.07 16.88
N PHE A 510 53.68 -35.33 15.61
CA PHE A 510 53.31 -36.56 14.91
C PHE A 510 54.57 -37.26 14.41
N THR A 511 54.70 -38.55 14.72
CA THR A 511 55.81 -39.38 14.23
C THR A 511 55.26 -40.38 13.20
N PRO A 512 55.61 -40.22 11.90
CA PRO A 512 55.17 -41.12 10.84
C PRO A 512 55.78 -42.52 11.00
N LEU A 513 55.05 -43.55 10.62
CA LEU A 513 55.51 -44.95 10.66
C LEU A 513 56.14 -45.42 9.34
N SER A 514 55.84 -44.71 8.25
CA SER A 514 56.31 -44.98 6.87
C SER A 514 57.03 -43.75 6.31
N SER A 515 57.95 -43.99 5.36
CA SER A 515 58.62 -42.93 4.60
C SER A 515 57.91 -42.75 3.25
N ASP A 516 56.85 -41.97 3.24
CA ASP A 516 56.04 -41.72 2.05
C ASP A 516 55.28 -40.38 2.17
N VAL A 517 54.54 -40.04 1.12
CA VAL A 517 53.65 -38.88 1.08
C VAL A 517 52.43 -39.12 1.96
N HIS A 518 52.32 -38.30 3.00
CA HIS A 518 51.14 -38.22 3.86
C HIS A 518 50.25 -37.06 3.45
N ILE A 519 48.94 -37.18 3.70
CA ILE A 519 47.97 -36.10 3.52
C ILE A 519 47.67 -35.48 4.89
N ILE A 520 47.89 -34.17 5.00
CA ILE A 520 47.38 -33.35 6.09
C ILE A 520 46.04 -32.79 5.62
N ARG A 521 44.94 -33.30 6.17
CA ARG A 521 43.59 -32.87 5.83
C ARG A 521 43.04 -31.94 6.91
N ILE A 522 42.53 -30.79 6.48
CA ILE A 522 41.82 -29.81 7.31
C ILE A 522 40.34 -29.83 6.94
N THR A 523 39.46 -30.15 7.87
CA THR A 523 38.00 -30.14 7.65
C THR A 523 37.34 -29.11 8.55
N GLY A 524 36.61 -28.15 8.00
CA GLY A 524 35.81 -27.20 8.78
C GLY A 524 34.65 -27.92 9.48
N LEU A 525 34.43 -27.61 10.76
CA LEU A 525 33.42 -28.27 11.61
C LEU A 525 32.37 -27.30 12.17
N GLN A 526 32.75 -26.04 12.37
CA GLN A 526 31.86 -25.04 12.95
C GLN A 526 32.39 -23.62 12.70
N ARG A 527 31.49 -22.72 12.30
CA ARG A 527 31.81 -21.34 11.88
C ARG A 527 32.73 -21.33 10.64
N HIS A 528 33.15 -20.14 10.25
CA HIS A 528 34.05 -19.92 9.13
C HIS A 528 35.14 -18.95 9.57
N GLY A 529 36.33 -19.08 8.98
CA GLY A 529 37.46 -18.22 9.30
C GLY A 529 38.76 -18.73 8.73
N THR A 530 39.86 -18.18 9.22
CA THR A 530 41.21 -18.57 8.81
C THR A 530 41.75 -19.62 9.77
N PHE A 531 42.42 -20.65 9.25
CA PHE A 531 43.30 -21.53 10.02
C PHE A 531 44.75 -21.24 9.66
N TYR A 532 45.63 -21.58 10.60
CA TYR A 532 47.05 -21.32 10.50
C TYR A 532 47.83 -22.41 11.22
N PHE A 533 48.82 -23.01 10.54
CA PHE A 533 49.78 -23.88 11.20
C PHE A 533 51.18 -23.74 10.58
N LYS A 534 52.19 -23.93 11.44
CA LYS A 534 53.60 -24.07 11.04
C LYS A 534 54.02 -25.50 11.25
N LEU A 535 54.81 -26.02 10.31
CA LEU A 535 55.43 -27.34 10.39
C LEU A 535 56.90 -27.15 10.75
N PHE A 536 57.41 -27.93 11.71
CA PHE A 536 58.84 -27.97 12.02
C PHE A 536 59.32 -29.42 12.07
N ASP A 537 60.57 -29.64 11.67
CA ASP A 537 61.27 -30.85 12.08
C ASP A 537 61.45 -30.80 13.60
N TYR A 538 61.17 -31.91 14.28
CA TYR A 538 61.37 -32.00 15.72
C TYR A 538 62.85 -32.27 16.00
N ASP A 539 63.57 -31.25 16.49
CA ASP A 539 64.98 -31.35 16.94
C ASP A 539 65.16 -32.32 18.12
#